data_AF-A0AAW8PA85-F1
#
_entry.id   AF-A0AAW8PA85-F1
#
_cell.length_a   1.000
_cell.length_b   1.000
_cell.length_c   1.000
_cell.angle_alpha   90.00
_cell.angle_beta   90.00
_cell.angle_gamma   90.00
#
_symmetry.space_group_name_H-M   'P 1'
#
loop_
_entity.id
_entity.type
_entity.pdbx_description
1 polymer ?
#
loop_
_entity_poly.entity_id
_entity_poly.type
_entity_poly.pdbx_seq_one_letter_code
_entity_poly.pdbx_strand_id
1 'polypeptide(L)' 'MSKERGRRKLMLRLPDIRHLLANKTSEALAEMFESYDLAADALERFRSKNPREDKLVSEYEQLCREIEQEVVVYCKNR' A
#
# COMPACT_ATOMS: atom_id res chain seq x y z
N MET A 1 5.32 13.86 1.33
CA MET A 1 6.37 12.84 1.10
C MET A 1 5.83 11.42 1.14
N SER A 2 4.92 11.06 2.06
CA SER A 2 4.39 9.68 2.23
C SER A 2 3.57 9.17 1.02
N LYS A 3 2.75 10.03 0.41
CA LYS A 3 1.90 9.70 -0.76
C LYS A 3 2.69 9.19 -1.96
N GLU A 4 3.77 9.86 -2.33
CA GLU A 4 4.61 9.41 -3.47
C GLU A 4 5.35 8.11 -3.19
N ARG A 5 5.79 7.91 -1.94
CA ARG A 5 6.45 6.66 -1.52
C ARG A 5 5.47 5.49 -1.60
N GLY A 6 4.25 5.68 -1.08
CA GLY A 6 3.17 4.69 -1.18
C GLY A 6 2.79 4.36 -2.61
N ARG A 7 2.65 5.37 -3.47
CA ARG A 7 2.42 5.20 -4.91
C ARG A 7 3.49 4.32 -5.55
N ARG A 8 4.77 4.58 -5.29
CA ARG A 8 5.89 3.79 -5.84
C ARG A 8 5.86 2.34 -5.34
N LYS A 9 5.58 2.12 -4.05
CA LYS A 9 5.44 0.77 -3.49
C LYS A 9 4.28 0.01 -4.15
N LEU A 10 3.12 0.65 -4.30
CA LEU A 10 1.96 0.06 -4.99
C LEU A 10 2.24 -0.22 -6.46
N MET A 11 2.97 0.65 -7.17
CA MET A 11 3.37 0.41 -8.56
C MET A 11 4.28 -0.81 -8.72
N LEU A 12 5.08 -1.15 -7.71
CA LEU A 12 5.89 -2.36 -7.69
C LEU A 12 5.06 -3.61 -7.35
N ARG A 13 4.06 -3.45 -6.48
CA ARG A 13 3.17 -4.54 -6.04
C ARG A 13 2.07 -4.89 -7.04
N LEU A 14 1.61 -3.90 -7.79
CA LEU A 14 0.47 -4.00 -8.71
C LEU A 14 0.93 -3.63 -10.14
N PRO A 15 1.79 -4.47 -10.77
CA PRO A 15 2.38 -4.15 -12.06
C PRO A 15 1.33 -3.96 -13.16
N ASP A 16 0.23 -4.71 -13.13
CA ASP A 16 -0.84 -4.67 -14.14
C ASP A 16 -1.51 -3.29 -14.25
N ILE A 17 -1.65 -2.57 -13.13
CA ILE A 17 -2.28 -1.24 -13.09
C ILE A 17 -1.28 -0.11 -12.89
N ARG A 18 0.04 -0.39 -12.98
CA ARG A 18 1.10 0.59 -12.76
C ARG A 18 0.92 1.87 -13.59
N HIS A 19 0.46 1.74 -14.84
CA HIS A 19 0.19 2.86 -15.73
C HIS A 19 -0.98 3.74 -15.26
N LEU A 20 -2.02 3.13 -14.66
CA LEU A 20 -3.13 3.86 -14.06
C LEU A 20 -2.66 4.61 -12.82
N LEU A 21 -1.87 3.94 -11.97
CA LEU A 21 -1.28 4.54 -10.79
C LEU A 21 -0.36 5.70 -11.13
N ALA A 22 0.38 5.66 -12.25
CA ALA A 22 1.28 6.71 -12.73
C ALA A 22 0.59 7.95 -13.30
N ASN A 23 -0.66 7.84 -13.74
CA ASN A 23 -1.39 8.94 -14.37
C ASN A 23 -2.57 9.46 -13.54
N LYS A 24 -3.15 8.66 -12.63
CA LYS A 24 -4.29 9.08 -11.80
C LYS A 24 -3.85 9.97 -10.64
N THR A 25 -4.51 11.13 -10.53
CA THR A 25 -4.35 12.11 -9.43
C THR A 25 -5.73 12.43 -8.85
N SER A 26 -6.24 11.55 -7.99
CA SER A 26 -7.43 11.82 -7.18
C SER A 26 -7.03 11.89 -5.72
N GLU A 27 -7.71 12.73 -4.94
CA GLU A 27 -7.49 12.85 -3.49
C GLU A 27 -7.68 11.50 -2.78
N ALA A 28 -8.80 10.81 -3.05
CA ALA A 28 -9.05 9.46 -2.51
C ALA A 28 -7.91 8.46 -2.82
N LEU A 29 -7.37 8.48 -4.04
CA LEU A 29 -6.26 7.60 -4.41
C LEU A 29 -4.95 8.02 -3.71
N ALA A 30 -4.75 9.33 -3.50
CA ALA A 30 -3.62 9.85 -2.77
C ALA A 30 -3.67 9.50 -1.28
N GLU A 31 -4.86 9.44 -0.67
CA GLU A 31 -5.06 8.93 0.69
C GLU A 31 -4.75 7.43 0.78
N MET A 32 -5.24 6.63 -0.17
CA MET A 32 -4.89 5.19 -0.24
C MET A 32 -3.38 4.97 -0.35
N PHE A 33 -2.67 5.82 -1.10
CA PHE A 33 -1.21 5.76 -1.17
C PHE A 33 -0.55 6.05 0.17
N GLU A 34 -1.03 7.05 0.91
CA GLU A 34 -0.51 7.37 2.23
C GLU A 34 -0.75 6.24 3.23
N SER A 35 -1.97 5.70 3.27
CA SER A 35 -2.32 4.56 4.11
C SER A 35 -1.47 3.33 3.81
N TYR A 36 -1.26 3.04 2.52
CA TYR A 36 -0.40 1.93 2.11
C TYR A 36 1.05 2.14 2.56
N ASP A 37 1.57 3.35 2.42
CA ASP A 37 2.94 3.65 2.83
C ASP A 37 3.15 3.43 4.33
N LEU A 38 2.20 3.89 5.15
CA LEU A 38 2.20 3.71 6.60
C LEU A 38 2.11 2.24 7.01
N ALA A 39 1.19 1.48 6.39
CA ALA A 39 1.02 0.06 6.66
C ALA A 39 2.27 -0.74 6.27
N ALA A 40 2.85 -0.48 5.10
CA ALA A 40 4.06 -1.15 4.63
C ALA A 40 5.28 -0.81 5.52
N ASP A 41 5.44 0.45 5.92
CA ASP A 41 6.54 0.89 6.80
C ASP A 41 6.43 0.23 8.19
N ALA A 42 5.22 0.17 8.77
CA ALA A 42 4.97 -0.52 10.03
C ALA A 42 5.24 -2.03 9.92
N LEU A 43 4.80 -2.67 8.83
CA LEU A 43 5.06 -4.08 8.56
C LEU A 43 6.56 -4.39 8.51
N GLU A 44 7.35 -3.55 7.82
CA GLU A 44 8.81 -3.70 7.79
C GLU A 44 9.44 -3.57 9.19
N ARG A 45 8.95 -2.64 10.02
CA ARG A 45 9.40 -2.51 11.42
C ARG A 45 9.09 -3.76 12.23
N PHE A 46 7.88 -4.32 12.13
CA PHE A 46 7.51 -5.53 12.89
C PHE A 46 8.29 -6.76 12.45
N ARG A 47 8.61 -6.86 11.15
CA ARG A 47 9.48 -7.92 10.62
C ARG A 47 10.93 -7.79 11.08
N SER A 48 11.40 -6.57 11.30
CA SER A 48 12.79 -6.28 11.70
C SER A 48 13.02 -6.35 13.21
N LYS A 49 11.95 -6.44 14.02
CA LYS A 49 12.05 -6.58 15.48
C LYS A 49 12.52 -7.98 15.90
N ASN A 50 13.21 -8.04 17.03
CA ASN A 50 13.60 -9.28 17.69
C ASN A 50 13.23 -9.23 19.19
N PRO A 51 12.31 -10.09 19.69
CA PRO A 51 11.60 -11.12 18.93
C PRO A 51 10.65 -10.52 17.90
N ARG A 52 10.46 -11.24 16.79
CA ARG A 52 9.52 -10.87 15.73
C ARG A 52 8.11 -10.81 16.31
N GLU A 53 7.36 -9.77 15.97
CA GLU A 53 5.96 -9.63 16.39
C GLU A 53 5.04 -10.32 15.37
N ASP A 54 5.08 -11.66 15.27
CA ASP A 54 4.38 -12.43 14.23
C ASP A 54 2.88 -12.10 14.11
N LYS A 55 2.20 -11.82 15.23
CA LYS A 55 0.80 -11.38 15.22
C LYS A 55 0.64 -10.06 14.45
N LEU A 56 1.42 -9.03 14.80
CA LEU A 56 1.35 -7.73 14.13
C LEU A 56 1.79 -7.83 12.66
N VAL A 57 2.76 -8.70 12.36
CA VAL A 57 3.15 -8.97 10.98
C VAL A 57 1.96 -9.50 10.18
N SER A 58 1.25 -10.52 10.68
CA SER A 58 0.07 -11.08 9.99
C SER A 58 -1.04 -10.05 9.80
N GLU A 59 -1.34 -9.26 10.82
CA GLU A 59 -2.39 -8.22 10.73
C GLU A 59 -2.04 -7.15 9.69
N TYR A 60 -0.79 -6.67 9.68
CA TYR A 60 -0.36 -5.65 8.72
C TYR A 60 -0.15 -6.19 7.30
N GLU A 61 0.16 -7.48 7.15
CA GLU A 61 0.12 -8.15 5.84
C GLU A 61 -1.29 -8.16 5.27
N GLN A 62 -2.29 -8.45 6.10
CA GLN A 62 -3.69 -8.42 5.70
C GLN A 62 -4.12 -6.99 5.34
N LEU A 63 -3.80 -6.00 6.18
CA LEU A 63 -4.10 -4.60 5.92
C LEU A 63 -3.50 -4.11 4.60
N CYS A 64 -2.25 -4.46 4.30
CA CYS A 64 -1.63 -4.10 3.03
C CYS A 64 -2.40 -4.68 1.83
N ARG A 65 -2.86 -5.93 1.93
CA ARG A 65 -3.63 -6.61 0.87
C ARG A 65 -5.00 -5.96 0.68
N GLU A 66 -5.66 -5.54 1.75
CA GLU A 66 -6.96 -4.85 1.67
C GLU A 66 -6.80 -3.52 0.92
N ILE A 67 -5.79 -2.72 1.27
CA ILE A 67 -5.52 -1.45 0.58
C ILE A 67 -5.16 -1.70 -0.89
N GLU A 68 -4.35 -2.73 -1.19
CA GLU A 68 -4.03 -3.12 -2.57
C GLU A 68 -5.30 -3.44 -3.38
N GLN A 69 -6.24 -4.19 -2.79
CA GLN A 69 -7.52 -4.52 -3.43
C GLN A 69 -8.39 -3.28 -3.66
N GLU A 70 -8.50 -2.40 -2.67
CA GLU A 70 -9.25 -1.15 -2.80
C GLU A 70 -8.71 -0.27 -3.93
N VAL A 71 -7.38 -0.16 -4.03
CA VAL A 71 -6.71 0.58 -5.11
C VAL A 71 -7.01 -0.03 -6.48
N VAL A 72 -7.01 -1.35 -6.60
CA VAL A 72 -7.37 -2.05 -7.85
C VAL A 72 -8.82 -1.78 -8.23
N VAL A 73 -9.74 -1.90 -7.28
CA VAL A 73 -11.18 -1.64 -7.49
C VAL A 73 -11.40 -0.18 -7.93
N TYR A 74 -10.79 0.77 -7.21
CA TYR A 74 -10.85 2.19 -7.55
C TYR A 74 -10.30 2.48 -8.95
N CYS A 75 -9.20 1.83 -9.33
CA CYS A 75 -8.57 2.02 -10.62
C CYS A 75 -9.37 1.41 -11.79
N LYS A 76 -10.10 0.31 -11.57
CA LYS A 76 -10.90 -0.38 -12.59
C LYS A 76 -12.31 0.20 -12.77
N ASN A 77 -12.87 0.84 -11.75
CA ASN A 77 -14.24 1.38 -11.78
C ASN A 77 -14.34 2.86 -12.22
N ARG A 78 -13.23 3.48 -12.60
CA ARG A 78 -13.16 4.86 -13.11
C ARG A 78 -12.19 4.97 -14.27
#